data_AF-A0A1W0D9U6-F1
#
_entry.id   AF-A0A1W0D9U6-F1
#
_cell.length_a   1.000
_cell.length_b   1.000
_cell.length_c   1.000
_cell.angle_alpha   90.00
_cell.angle_beta   90.00
_cell.angle_gamma   90.00
#
_symmetry.space_group_name_H-M   'P 1'
#
loop_
_entity.id
_entity.type
_entity.pdbx_description
1 polymer ?
#
loop_
_entity_poly.entity_id
_entity_poly.type
_entity_poly.pdbx_seq_one_letter_code
_entity_poly.pdbx_strand_id
1 'polypeptide(L)'
;MTYDEFRRQLGKAGLTVKGFADLIKQSPNSITNHAKHGEVPPHLAIIAALMGDMAESGMDFQATLNRIQFDASKPRGGATKGRFGGSKQINLQLPQNT
;
A
#
# COMPACT_ATOMS: atom_id res chain seq x y z
N MET A 1 -4.85 12.66 5.94
CA MET A 1 -4.36 12.16 7.24
C MET A 1 -2.84 12.26 7.21
N THR A 2 -2.23 12.85 8.24
CA THR A 2 -0.76 12.93 8.31
C THR A 2 -0.16 11.53 8.50
N TYR A 3 1.09 11.35 8.07
CA TYR A 3 1.79 10.09 8.25
C TYR A 3 1.95 9.71 9.73
N ASP A 4 2.13 10.70 10.61
CA ASP A 4 2.25 10.46 12.04
C ASP A 4 0.92 10.01 12.66
N GLU A 5 -0.21 10.60 12.27
CA GLU A 5 -1.52 10.13 12.73
C GLU A 5 -1.83 8.73 12.18
N PHE A 6 -1.47 8.45 10.93
CA PHE A 6 -1.55 7.09 10.37
C PHE A 6 -0.76 6.08 11.23
N ARG A 7 0.48 6.40 11.60
CA ARG A 7 1.28 5.53 12.48
C ARG A 7 0.67 5.36 13.86
N ARG A 8 0.06 6.41 14.41
CA ARG A 8 -0.63 6.35 15.70
C ARG A 8 -1.84 5.41 15.64
N GLN A 9 -2.63 5.46 14.57
CA GLN A 9 -3.75 4.55 14.36
C GLN A 9 -3.30 3.10 14.20
N LEU A 10 -2.21 2.85 13.47
CA LEU A 10 -1.60 1.51 13.42
C LEU A 10 -1.12 1.05 14.80
N GLY A 11 -0.51 1.93 15.58
CA GLY A 11 -0.08 1.64 16.94
C GLY A 11 -1.24 1.27 17.87
N LYS A 12 -2.38 1.97 17.78
CA LYS A 12 -3.62 1.60 18.47
C LYS A 12 -4.09 0.19 18.09
N ALA A 13 -3.97 -0.16 16.81
CA ALA A 13 -4.31 -1.49 16.30
C ALA A 13 -3.24 -2.57 16.60
N GLY A 14 -2.16 -2.25 17.35
CA GLY A 14 -1.08 -3.18 17.63
C GLY A 14 -0.24 -3.56 16.41
N LEU A 15 -0.27 -2.73 15.36
CA LEU A 15 0.41 -2.99 14.09
C LEU A 15 1.63 -2.10 13.89
N THR A 16 2.64 -2.70 13.28
CA THR A 16 3.75 -1.95 12.67
C THR A 16 3.41 -1.59 11.24
N VAL A 17 4.12 -0.61 10.66
CA VAL A 17 3.99 -0.28 9.23
C VAL A 17 4.25 -1.51 8.35
N LYS A 18 5.20 -2.37 8.74
CA LYS A 18 5.47 -3.63 8.05
C LYS A 18 4.27 -4.59 8.14
N GLY A 19 3.74 -4.82 9.34
CA GLY A 19 2.59 -5.71 9.52
C GLY A 19 1.35 -5.23 8.76
N PHE A 20 1.12 -3.91 8.73
CA PHE A 20 0.07 -3.33 7.91
C PHE A 20 0.32 -3.55 6.41
N ALA A 21 1.55 -3.35 5.93
CA ALA A 21 1.91 -3.62 4.54
C ALA A 21 1.67 -5.08 4.14
N ASP A 22 2.03 -6.01 5.02
CA ASP A 22 1.81 -7.44 4.82
C ASP A 22 0.30 -7.77 4.72
N LEU A 23 -0.54 -7.18 5.58
CA LEU A 23 -2.00 -7.34 5.53
C LEU A 23 -2.61 -6.89 4.20
N ILE A 24 -2.15 -5.78 3.64
CA ILE A 24 -2.66 -5.24 2.36
C ILE A 24 -1.86 -5.71 1.14
N LYS A 25 -0.92 -6.65 1.33
CA LYS A 25 -0.01 -7.18 0.31
C LYS A 25 0.70 -6.10 -0.51
N GLN A 26 1.13 -5.05 0.18
CA GLN A 26 1.98 -4.00 -0.37
C GLN A 26 3.39 -4.09 0.21
N SER A 27 4.37 -3.53 -0.50
CA SER A 27 5.72 -3.44 0.04
C SER A 27 5.78 -2.43 1.19
N PRO A 28 6.53 -2.67 2.28
CA PRO A 28 6.70 -1.67 3.34
C PRO A 28 7.22 -0.32 2.80
N ASN A 29 8.08 -0.36 1.78
CA ASN A 29 8.65 0.83 1.15
C ASN A 29 7.60 1.73 0.48
N SER A 30 6.56 1.15 -0.14
CA SER A 30 5.49 1.97 -0.74
C SER A 30 4.71 2.73 0.32
N ILE A 31 4.68 2.25 1.56
CA ILE A 31 4.01 2.92 2.68
C ILE A 31 4.95 3.94 3.33
N THR A 32 6.19 3.55 3.64
CA THR A 32 7.15 4.44 4.32
C THR A 32 7.58 5.63 3.46
N ASN A 33 7.52 5.52 2.12
CA ASN A 33 7.79 6.64 1.23
C ASN A 33 6.83 7.84 1.45
N HIS A 34 5.61 7.58 1.93
CA HIS A 34 4.65 8.65 2.25
C HIS A 34 5.10 9.53 3.43
N ALA A 35 6.03 9.05 4.27
CA ALA A 35 6.61 9.87 5.34
C ALA A 35 7.27 11.14 4.80
N LYS A 36 7.90 11.08 3.62
CA LYS A 36 8.56 12.24 2.99
C LYS A 36 7.57 13.30 2.53
N HIS A 37 6.36 12.89 2.17
CA HIS A 37 5.29 13.78 1.73
C HIS A 37 4.43 14.29 2.90
N GLY A 38 4.62 13.75 4.10
CA GLY A 38 3.90 14.13 5.32
C GLY A 38 2.47 13.59 5.41
N GLU A 39 1.90 13.10 4.32
CA GLU A 39 0.53 12.60 4.24
C GLU A 39 0.45 11.22 3.57
N VAL A 40 -0.54 10.43 3.98
CA VAL A 40 -0.85 9.14 3.37
C VAL A 40 -2.03 9.26 2.39
N PRO A 41 -2.08 8.42 1.33
CA PRO A 41 -3.22 8.33 0.44
C PRO A 41 -4.55 8.06 1.18
N PRO A 42 -5.69 8.55 0.66
CA PRO A 42 -6.98 8.45 1.34
C PRO A 42 -7.38 7.02 1.72
N HIS A 43 -7.15 6.04 0.85
CA HIS A 43 -7.53 4.66 1.12
C HIS A 43 -6.73 4.06 2.29
N LEU A 44 -5.43 4.36 2.43
CA LEU A 44 -4.64 3.91 3.58
C LEU A 44 -5.09 4.59 4.87
N ALA A 45 -5.46 5.88 4.79
CA ALA A 45 -6.00 6.62 5.93
C ALA A 45 -7.32 6.02 6.43
N ILE A 46 -8.25 5.72 5.51
CA ILE A 46 -9.55 5.11 5.84
C ILE A 46 -9.35 3.76 6.52
N ILE A 47 -8.52 2.90 5.94
CA ILE A 47 -8.26 1.57 6.50
C ILE A 47 -7.63 1.68 7.90
N ALA A 48 -6.61 2.51 8.07
CA ALA A 48 -5.94 2.67 9.37
C ALA A 48 -6.87 3.22 10.45
N ALA A 49 -7.71 4.22 10.12
CA ALA A 49 -8.69 4.77 11.06
C ALA A 49 -9.68 3.69 11.52
N LEU A 50 -10.25 2.92 10.59
CA LEU A 50 -11.19 1.85 10.91
C LEU A 50 -10.54 0.77 11.79
N MET A 51 -9.32 0.37 11.48
CA MET A 51 -8.59 -0.62 12.28
C MET A 51 -8.27 -0.11 13.69
N GLY A 52 -7.91 1.17 13.82
CA GLY A 52 -7.68 1.82 15.11
C GLY A 52 -8.94 1.84 15.98
N ASP A 53 -10.07 2.27 15.42
CA ASP A 53 -11.36 2.30 16.11
C ASP A 53 -11.86 0.89 16.48
N MET A 54 -11.68 -0.09 15.60
CA MET A 54 -12.01 -1.49 15.89
C MET A 54 -11.20 -2.04 17.06
N ALA A 55 -9.89 -1.79 17.07
CA ALA A 55 -9.01 -2.22 18.15
C ALA A 55 -9.36 -1.56 19.49
N GLU A 56 -9.65 -0.25 19.47
CA GLU A 56 -10.07 0.51 20.65
C GLU A 56 -11.42 0.01 21.20
N SER A 57 -12.30 -0.47 20.31
CA SER A 57 -13.58 -1.11 20.67
C SER A 57 -13.45 -2.58 21.07
N GLY A 58 -12.23 -3.15 21.12
CA GLY A 58 -11.99 -4.55 21.48
C GLY A 58 -12.42 -5.56 20.40
N MET A 59 -12.64 -5.12 19.16
CA MET A 59 -13.01 -6.01 18.04
C MET A 59 -11.77 -6.61 17.37
N ASP A 60 -11.73 -7.93 17.25
CA ASP A 60 -10.68 -8.62 16.48
C ASP A 60 -10.92 -8.47 14.97
N PHE A 61 -10.15 -7.57 14.35
CA PHE A 61 -10.15 -7.39 12.91
C PHE A 61 -9.30 -8.42 12.16
N GLN A 62 -8.32 -9.07 12.80
CA GLN A 62 -7.41 -9.99 12.10
C GLN A 62 -8.14 -11.24 11.61
N ALA A 63 -9.03 -11.81 12.42
CA ALA A 63 -9.89 -12.92 11.99
C ALA A 63 -10.77 -12.55 10.79
N THR A 64 -11.15 -11.28 10.66
CA THR A 64 -11.93 -10.78 9.52
C THR A 64 -11.06 -10.64 8.27
N LEU A 65 -9.89 -10.02 8.40
CA LEU A 65 -8.98 -9.82 7.27
C LEU A 65 -8.40 -11.14 6.74
N ASN A 66 -8.12 -12.11 7.61
CA ASN A 66 -7.60 -13.43 7.22
C ASN A 66 -8.59 -14.25 6.36
N ARG A 67 -9.89 -13.93 6.41
CA ARG A 67 -10.90 -14.55 5.53
C ARG A 67 -10.86 -14.00 4.11
N ILE A 68 -10.23 -12.86 3.89
CA ILE A 68 -10.15 -12.21 2.58
C ILE A 68 -8.89 -12.70 1.87
N GLN A 69 -9.07 -13.29 0.69
CA GLN A 69 -7.95 -13.64 -0.19
C GLN A 69 -7.92 -12.72 -1.40
N PHE A 70 -6.82 -12.00 -1.56
CA PHE A 70 -6.52 -11.19 -2.75
C PHE A 70 -5.05 -11.39 -3.13
N ASP A 71 -4.72 -11.34 -4.41
CA ASP A 71 -3.33 -11.50 -4.86
C ASP A 71 -2.50 -10.26 -4.57
N ALA A 72 -1.19 -10.45 -4.37
CA ALA A 72 -0.26 -9.34 -4.26
C ALA A 72 -0.23 -8.55 -5.58
N SER A 73 -0.06 -7.23 -5.48
CA SER A 73 0.07 -6.39 -6.67
C SER A 73 1.24 -6.83 -7.53
N LYS A 74 1.02 -7.01 -8.84
CA LYS A 74 2.06 -7.41 -9.78
C LYS A 74 3.25 -6.44 -9.68
N PRO A 75 4.49 -6.94 -9.49
CA PRO A 75 5.68 -6.08 -9.46
C PRO A 75 5.74 -5.25 -10.74
N ARG A 76 5.72 -3.92 -10.61
CA ARG A 76 5.83 -3.02 -11.76
C ARG A 76 7.30 -2.89 -12.13
N GLY A 77 7.65 -3.27 -13.37
CA GLY A 77 8.93 -2.92 -13.99
C GLY A 77 10.18 -3.48 -13.31
N GLY A 78 10.18 -4.76 -12.94
CA GLY A 78 11.42 -5.42 -12.49
C GLY A 78 12.48 -5.39 -13.60
N ALA A 79 13.62 -4.74 -13.33
CA ALA A 79 14.78 -4.83 -14.19
C ALA A 79 15.21 -6.31 -14.26
N THR A 80 15.11 -6.92 -15.43
CA THR A 80 15.68 -8.24 -15.68
C THR A 80 17.20 -8.13 -15.48
N LYS A 81 17.87 -9.12 -14.89
CA LYS A 81 19.34 -9.10 -14.72
C LYS A 81 19.99 -8.81 -16.10
N GLY A 82 20.71 -7.69 -16.23
CA GLY A 82 21.29 -7.22 -17.50
C GLY A 82 20.42 -6.28 -18.36
N ARG A 83 19.21 -5.90 -17.91
CA ARG A 83 18.32 -4.91 -18.56
C ARG A 83 17.92 -3.81 -17.58
N PHE A 84 18.64 -2.69 -17.64
CA PHE A 84 18.21 -1.45 -16.99
C PHE A 84 17.03 -0.83 -17.77
N GLY A 85 15.96 -0.42 -17.08
CA GLY A 85 14.85 0.35 -17.67
C GLY A 85 13.62 -0.42 -18.18
N GLY A 86 13.55 -1.76 -18.02
CA GLY A 86 12.42 -2.55 -18.53
C GLY A 86 12.37 -2.61 -20.07
N SER A 87 11.31 -3.18 -20.64
CA SER A 87 11.11 -3.18 -22.10
C SER A 87 10.98 -1.75 -22.60
N LYS A 88 11.80 -1.34 -23.59
CA LYS A 88 11.73 -0.02 -24.23
C LYS A 88 10.27 0.29 -24.59
N GLN A 89 9.72 1.37 -24.04
CA GLN A 89 8.44 1.90 -24.48
C GLN A 89 8.59 2.23 -25.97
N ILE A 90 7.87 1.50 -26.83
CA ILE A 90 7.84 1.78 -28.26
C ILE A 90 7.02 3.05 -28.49
N ASN A 91 7.49 3.90 -29.41
CA ASN A 91 6.74 5.09 -29.81
C ASN A 91 5.37 4.66 -30.35
N LEU A 92 4.29 5.18 -29.77
CA LEU A 92 2.93 4.93 -30.24
C LEU A 92 2.77 5.62 -31.61
N GLN A 93 2.80 4.84 -32.69
CA GLN A 93 2.46 5.34 -34.02
C GLN A 93 0.95 5.44 -34.11
N LEU A 94 0.44 6.68 -34.03
CA LEU A 94 -0.96 6.98 -34.29
C LEU A 94 -1.19 6.95 -35.81
N PRO A 95 -2.26 6.28 -36.29
CA PRO A 95 -2.61 6.32 -37.71
C PRO A 95 -2.90 7.77 -38.12
N GLN A 96 -2.24 8.22 -39.18
CA GLN A 96 -2.57 9.49 -39.81
C GLN A 96 -3.86 9.27 -40.60
N ASN A 97 -5.00 9.71 -40.04
CA ASN A 97 -6.24 9.74 -40.79
C ASN A 97 -6.07 10.69 -41.98
N THR A 98 -6.27 10.14 -43.17
CA THR A 98 -6.26 10.86 -44.46
C THR A 98 -7.62 11.50 -44.70
#